data_AF-A0A945JXI4-F1
#
_entry.id   AF-A0A945JXI4-F1
#
_cell.length_a   1.000
_cell.length_b   1.000
_cell.length_c   1.000
_cell.angle_alpha   90.00
_cell.angle_beta   90.00
_cell.angle_gamma   90.00
#
_symmetry.space_group_name_H-M   'P 1'
#
loop_
_entity.id
_entity.type
_entity.pdbx_description
1 polymer ?
#
loop_
_entity_poly.entity_id
_entity_poly.type
_entity_poly.pdbx_seq_one_letter_code
_entity_poly.pdbx_strand_id
1 'polypeptide(L)'
;MMTDHEGPFWRPPQSTRKELRQFGLLFTVIAALVAGWIFWRHDIGSAYLPGSIAVVLLALSLLWPTPLKPFWWPWMVFVNVLGFVNSHLLLALVLFLLFTPIGWALRLFGKKLIDRDFKGARKIVGEGGTLWRQREGSLPDSEHFKRQF
;
A
#
# COMPACT_ATOMS: atom_id res chain seq x y z
N MET A 1 -22.10 26.08 -6.98
CA MET A 1 -21.14 26.36 -5.90
C MET A 1 -20.36 25.08 -5.67
N MET A 2 -19.28 24.90 -6.43
CA MET A 2 -18.34 23.78 -6.34
C MET A 2 -17.30 24.16 -5.29
N THR A 3 -17.22 23.43 -4.19
CA THR A 3 -16.08 23.51 -3.28
C THR A 3 -15.12 22.41 -3.67
N ASP A 4 -14.07 22.79 -4.38
CA ASP A 4 -13.03 21.89 -4.84
C ASP A 4 -12.33 21.28 -3.63
N HIS A 5 -12.56 19.97 -3.42
CA HIS A 5 -11.91 19.16 -2.38
C HIS A 5 -10.53 18.67 -2.82
N GLU A 6 -9.83 19.42 -3.67
CA GLU A 6 -8.45 19.18 -4.13
C GLU A 6 -7.43 19.46 -3.01
N GLY A 7 -7.71 18.96 -1.80
CA GLY A 7 -6.71 18.84 -0.76
C GLY A 7 -5.78 17.68 -1.11
N PRO A 8 -4.48 17.77 -0.79
CA PRO A 8 -3.59 16.64 -1.01
C PRO A 8 -4.11 15.40 -0.27
N PHE A 9 -3.94 14.23 -0.88
CA PHE A 9 -4.56 12.97 -0.45
C PHE A 9 -4.34 12.61 1.03
N TRP A 10 -3.33 13.19 1.71
CA TRP A 10 -3.06 12.99 3.13
C TRP A 10 -3.93 13.84 4.09
N ARG A 11 -4.71 14.80 3.59
CA ARG A 11 -5.61 15.59 4.45
C ARG A 11 -6.83 14.74 4.82
N PRO A 12 -7.05 14.43 6.11
CA PRO A 12 -8.28 13.76 6.50
C PRO A 12 -9.49 14.67 6.19
N PRO A 13 -10.63 14.11 5.78
CA PRO A 13 -11.83 14.88 5.50
C PRO A 13 -12.25 15.72 6.71
N GLN A 14 -13.02 16.79 6.48
CA GLN A 14 -13.55 17.63 7.56
C GLN A 14 -14.37 16.76 8.53
N SER A 15 -13.97 16.71 9.81
CA SER A 15 -14.56 15.84 10.83
C SER A 15 -16.05 16.14 11.00
N THR A 16 -16.90 15.41 10.28
CA THR A 16 -18.35 15.60 10.35
C THR A 16 -18.86 14.90 11.59
N ARG A 17 -19.86 15.46 12.30
CA ARG A 17 -20.44 14.84 13.51
C ARG A 17 -20.88 13.38 13.30
N LYS A 18 -21.24 13.01 12.07
CA LYS A 18 -21.58 11.63 11.67
C LYS A 18 -20.37 10.69 11.68
N GLU A 19 -19.22 11.11 11.14
CA GLU A 19 -18.00 10.29 11.09
C GLU A 19 -17.45 10.04 12.49
N LEU A 20 -17.48 11.05 13.37
CA LEU A 20 -17.06 10.88 14.76
C LEU A 20 -17.97 9.90 15.53
N ARG A 21 -19.27 9.89 15.23
CA ARG A 21 -20.22 8.91 15.79
C ARG A 21 -19.98 7.51 15.25
N GLN A 22 -19.73 7.35 13.95
CA GLN A 22 -19.42 6.05 13.36
C GLN A 22 -18.11 5.48 13.92
N PHE A 23 -17.09 6.32 14.06
CA PHE A 23 -15.82 5.96 14.71
C PHE A 23 -16.06 5.47 16.15
N GLY A 24 -16.77 6.27 16.96
CA GLY A 24 -17.12 5.87 18.33
C GLY A 24 -17.92 4.57 18.38
N LEU A 25 -18.87 4.37 17.46
CA LEU A 25 -19.70 3.16 17.38
C LEU A 25 -18.88 1.91 17.02
N LEU A 26 -17.95 2.02 16.05
CA LEU A 26 -17.03 0.93 15.70
C LEU A 26 -16.18 0.51 16.90
N PHE A 27 -15.58 1.46 17.59
CA PHE A 27 -14.79 1.17 18.79
C PHE A 27 -15.63 0.58 19.92
N THR A 28 -16.87 1.03 20.08
CA THR A 28 -17.83 0.46 21.05
C THR A 28 -18.14 -1.01 20.75
N VAL A 29 -18.40 -1.35 19.48
CA VAL A 29 -18.68 -2.73 19.07
C VAL A 29 -17.46 -3.64 19.28
N ILE A 30 -16.27 -3.18 18.89
CA ILE A 30 -15.02 -3.95 19.07
C ILE A 30 -14.77 -4.19 20.57
N ALA A 31 -14.93 -3.16 21.41
CA ALA A 31 -14.78 -3.29 22.85
C ALA A 31 -15.82 -4.26 23.44
N ALA A 32 -17.08 -4.20 22.99
CA ALA A 32 -18.13 -5.11 23.43
C ALA A 32 -17.82 -6.58 23.08
N LEU A 33 -17.28 -6.85 21.89
CA LEU A 33 -16.85 -8.20 21.50
C LEU A 33 -15.69 -8.70 22.36
N VAL A 34 -14.70 -7.86 22.64
CA VAL A 34 -13.58 -8.23 23.51
C VAL A 34 -14.04 -8.48 24.94
N ALA A 35 -14.95 -7.65 25.46
CA ALA A 35 -15.56 -7.85 26.78
C ALA A 35 -16.36 -9.17 26.84
N GLY A 36 -17.16 -9.46 25.82
CA GLY A 36 -17.90 -10.72 25.71
C GLY A 36 -16.98 -11.93 25.63
N TRP A 37 -15.87 -11.82 24.89
CA TRP A 37 -14.85 -12.87 24.79
C TRP A 37 -14.16 -13.14 26.13
N ILE A 38 -13.79 -12.09 26.87
CA ILE A 38 -13.18 -12.22 28.20
C ILE A 38 -14.17 -12.82 29.20
N PHE A 39 -15.45 -12.40 29.15
CA PHE A 39 -16.52 -12.94 29.99
C PHE A 39 -16.73 -14.45 29.76
N TRP A 40 -16.53 -14.91 28.52
CA TRP A 40 -16.60 -16.34 28.17
C TRP A 40 -15.36 -17.16 28.61
N ARG A 41 -14.23 -16.49 28.89
CA ARG A 41 -12.92 -17.12 29.13
C ARG A 41 -12.48 -17.16 30.60
N HIS A 42 -13.18 -16.50 31.53
CA HIS A 42 -12.74 -16.39 32.92
C HIS A 42 -13.86 -16.61 33.94
N ASP A 43 -13.55 -17.42 34.96
CA ASP A 43 -14.37 -17.66 36.15
C ASP A 43 -14.34 -16.45 37.09
N ILE A 44 -15.46 -16.22 37.77
CA ILE A 44 -15.96 -14.92 38.25
C ILE A 44 -15.09 -14.30 39.39
N GLY A 45 -14.14 -15.06 39.95
CA GLY A 45 -13.37 -14.68 41.14
C GLY A 45 -12.14 -13.75 40.92
N SER A 46 -11.51 -13.76 39.74
CA SER A 46 -10.28 -12.96 39.47
C SER A 46 -10.51 -11.80 38.48
N ALA A 47 -11.78 -11.55 38.12
CA ALA A 47 -12.17 -10.70 36.99
C ALA A 47 -12.46 -9.22 37.35
N TYR A 48 -12.36 -8.82 38.63
CA TYR A 48 -12.69 -7.45 39.06
C TYR A 48 -11.71 -6.38 38.55
N LEU A 49 -10.42 -6.70 38.49
CA LEU A 49 -9.36 -5.82 37.97
C LEU A 49 -9.47 -5.57 36.46
N PRO A 50 -9.57 -6.59 35.59
CA PRO A 50 -9.73 -6.36 34.16
C PRO A 50 -11.13 -5.84 33.78
N GLY A 51 -12.18 -6.21 34.52
CA GLY A 51 -13.54 -5.73 34.30
C GLY A 51 -13.72 -4.25 34.59
N SER A 52 -13.11 -3.73 35.66
CA SER A 52 -13.12 -2.30 35.96
C SER A 52 -12.31 -1.48 34.96
N ILE A 53 -11.18 -1.99 34.47
CA ILE A 53 -10.41 -1.36 33.37
C ILE A 53 -11.25 -1.31 32.09
N ALA A 54 -11.98 -2.38 31.76
CA ALA A 54 -12.88 -2.41 30.61
C ALA A 54 -14.03 -1.40 30.75
N VAL A 55 -14.65 -1.30 31.93
CA VAL A 55 -15.73 -0.33 32.22
C VAL A 55 -15.21 1.11 32.25
N VAL A 56 -14.00 1.36 32.75
CA VAL A 56 -13.35 2.68 32.72
C VAL A 56 -12.98 3.07 31.28
N LEU A 57 -12.48 2.14 30.46
CA LEU A 57 -12.29 2.38 29.02
C LEU A 57 -13.62 2.66 28.31
N LEU A 58 -14.68 1.93 28.65
CA LEU A 58 -16.01 2.08 28.07
C LEU A 58 -16.65 3.41 28.50
N ALA A 59 -16.53 3.79 29.77
CA ALA A 59 -16.97 5.09 30.30
C ALA A 59 -16.15 6.25 29.71
N LEU A 60 -14.84 6.09 29.54
CA LEU A 60 -13.98 7.07 28.89
C LEU A 60 -14.32 7.22 27.39
N SER A 61 -14.75 6.12 26.75
CA SER A 61 -15.24 6.14 25.36
C SER A 61 -16.63 6.76 25.21
N LEU A 62 -17.47 6.74 26.26
CA LEU A 62 -18.86 7.19 26.21
C LEU A 62 -19.05 8.63 26.74
N LEU A 63 -18.27 9.07 27.74
CA LEU A 63 -18.48 10.36 28.41
C LEU A 63 -17.83 11.57 27.72
N TRP A 64 -16.84 11.38 26.83
CA TRP A 64 -16.07 12.53 26.31
C TRP A 64 -15.85 12.53 24.79
N PRO A 65 -16.77 13.10 23.99
CA PRO A 65 -16.55 13.35 22.56
C PRO A 65 -15.57 14.53 22.30
N THR A 66 -15.11 15.22 23.35
CA THR A 66 -14.36 16.49 23.28
C THR A 66 -12.84 16.34 23.12
N PRO A 67 -12.14 15.40 23.80
CA PRO A 67 -10.72 15.12 23.56
C PRO A 67 -10.46 14.13 22.41
N LEU A 68 -11.47 13.54 21.78
CA LEU A 68 -11.27 12.65 20.62
C LEU A 68 -10.88 13.39 19.34
N LYS A 69 -11.13 14.70 19.23
CA LYS A 69 -10.74 15.49 18.05
C LYS A 69 -9.24 15.44 17.74
N PRO A 70 -8.31 15.67 18.70
CA PRO A 70 -6.88 15.56 18.43
C PRO A 70 -6.40 14.13 18.17
N PHE A 71 -7.09 13.09 18.66
CA PHE A 71 -6.70 11.69 18.43
C PHE A 71 -7.25 11.13 17.10
N TRP A 72 -8.42 11.60 16.67
CA TRP A 72 -9.02 11.22 15.41
C TRP A 72 -8.16 11.64 14.22
N TRP A 73 -7.48 12.80 14.29
CA TRP A 73 -6.68 13.30 13.18
C TRP A 73 -5.46 12.40 12.84
N PRO A 74 -4.57 12.04 13.79
CA PRO A 74 -3.50 11.07 13.54
C PRO A 74 -4.01 9.70 13.11
N TRP A 75 -5.11 9.23 13.71
CA TRP A 75 -5.70 7.94 13.36
C TRP A 75 -6.20 7.90 11.92
N MET A 76 -6.89 8.95 11.47
CA MET A 76 -7.36 9.04 10.09
C MET A 76 -6.20 9.13 9.09
N VAL A 77 -5.11 9.84 9.44
CA VAL A 77 -3.89 9.84 8.62
C VAL A 77 -3.31 8.44 8.53
N PHE A 78 -3.24 7.69 9.65
CA PHE A 78 -2.76 6.32 9.66
C PHE A 78 -3.61 5.39 8.80
N VAL A 79 -4.94 5.43 8.95
CA VAL A 79 -5.89 4.63 8.15
C VAL A 79 -5.74 4.95 6.66
N ASN A 80 -5.56 6.22 6.32
CA ASN A 80 -5.39 6.65 4.94
C ASN A 80 -4.06 6.17 4.34
N VAL A 81 -2.96 6.28 5.08
CA VAL A 81 -1.66 5.70 4.68
C VAL A 81 -1.78 4.19 4.52
N LEU A 82 -2.47 3.50 5.43
CA LEU A 82 -2.71 2.07 5.34
C LEU A 82 -3.52 1.70 4.09
N GLY A 83 -4.54 2.49 3.74
CA GLY A 83 -5.33 2.31 2.52
C GLY A 83 -4.53 2.55 1.24
N PHE A 84 -3.67 3.58 1.24
CA PHE A 84 -2.74 3.85 0.15
C PHE A 84 -1.75 2.70 -0.03
N VAL A 85 -1.13 2.24 1.06
CA VAL A 85 -0.19 1.11 1.06
C VAL A 85 -0.90 -0.15 0.60
N ASN A 86 -2.12 -0.43 1.08
CA ASN A 86 -2.88 -1.60 0.68
C ASN A 86 -3.17 -1.61 -0.83
N SER A 87 -3.58 -0.47 -1.39
CA SER A 87 -3.83 -0.36 -2.84
C SER A 87 -2.55 -0.58 -3.65
N HIS A 88 -1.42 -0.01 -3.22
CA HIS A 88 -0.13 -0.20 -3.88
C HIS A 88 0.40 -1.62 -3.72
N LEU A 89 0.23 -2.21 -2.54
CA LEU A 89 0.64 -3.56 -2.24
C LEU A 89 -0.15 -4.57 -3.05
N LEU A 90 -1.47 -4.38 -3.17
CA LEU A 90 -2.33 -5.25 -3.97
C LEU A 90 -1.97 -5.15 -5.46
N LEU A 91 -1.75 -3.93 -5.97
CA LEU A 91 -1.28 -3.72 -7.34
C LEU A 91 0.09 -4.36 -7.59
N ALA A 92 1.05 -4.14 -6.68
CA ALA A 92 2.40 -4.71 -6.76
C ALA A 92 2.35 -6.24 -6.69
N LEU A 93 1.53 -6.81 -5.82
CA LEU A 93 1.36 -8.24 -5.66
C LEU A 93 0.77 -8.87 -6.93
N VAL A 94 -0.28 -8.27 -7.50
CA VAL A 94 -0.88 -8.72 -8.76
C VAL A 94 0.12 -8.64 -9.90
N LEU A 95 0.80 -7.50 -10.05
CA LEU A 95 1.82 -7.31 -11.08
C LEU A 95 2.98 -8.31 -10.91
N PHE A 96 3.43 -8.52 -9.68
CA PHE A 96 4.47 -9.49 -9.38
C PHE A 96 4.01 -10.92 -9.71
N LEU A 97 2.79 -11.31 -9.31
CA LEU A 97 2.26 -12.64 -9.61
C LEU A 97 2.03 -12.88 -11.09
N LEU A 98 1.67 -11.85 -11.89
CA LEU A 98 1.48 -12.02 -13.32
C LEU A 98 2.81 -11.93 -14.10
N PHE A 99 3.63 -10.91 -13.86
CA PHE A 99 4.82 -10.65 -14.67
C PHE A 99 6.03 -11.49 -14.26
N THR A 100 6.19 -11.80 -12.97
CA THR A 100 7.32 -12.63 -12.50
C THR A 100 7.32 -14.04 -13.09
N PRO A 101 6.21 -14.80 -13.13
CA PRO A 101 6.25 -16.12 -13.75
C PRO A 101 6.48 -16.04 -15.26
N ILE A 102 6.04 -14.97 -15.94
CA ILE A 102 6.34 -14.76 -17.36
C ILE A 102 7.85 -14.60 -17.55
N GLY A 103 8.49 -13.75 -16.75
CA GLY A 103 9.95 -13.56 -16.80
C GLY A 103 10.73 -14.82 -16.41
N TRP A 104 10.27 -15.56 -15.40
CA TRP A 104 10.85 -16.85 -15.00
C TRP A 104 10.67 -17.91 -16.09
N ALA A 105 9.48 -18.04 -16.66
CA ALA A 105 9.22 -18.94 -17.77
C ALA A 105 10.14 -18.63 -18.95
N LEU A 106 10.26 -17.36 -19.33
CA LEU A 106 11.13 -16.95 -20.42
C LEU A 106 12.61 -17.26 -20.16
N ARG A 107 13.04 -17.16 -18.89
CA ARG A 107 14.38 -17.54 -18.44
C ARG A 107 14.60 -19.05 -18.46
N LEU A 108 13.59 -19.85 -18.10
CA LEU A 108 13.60 -21.32 -18.22
C LEU A 108 13.66 -21.75 -19.69
N PHE A 109 12.94 -21.08 -20.58
CA PHE A 109 13.00 -21.31 -22.03
C PHE A 109 14.26 -20.73 -22.70
N GLY A 110 15.22 -20.20 -21.92
CA GLY A 110 16.49 -19.68 -22.44
C GLY A 110 16.37 -18.43 -23.32
N LYS A 111 15.18 -17.83 -23.43
CA LYS A 111 14.96 -16.65 -24.27
C LYS A 111 15.44 -15.40 -23.52
N LYS A 112 16.63 -14.93 -23.88
CA LYS A 112 17.16 -13.64 -23.41
C LYS A 112 16.59 -12.53 -24.29
N LEU A 113 15.63 -11.76 -23.76
CA LEU A 113 15.04 -10.60 -24.49
C LEU A 113 16.03 -9.47 -24.68
N ILE A 114 17.01 -9.35 -23.78
CA ILE A 114 18.05 -8.31 -23.82
C ILE A 114 19.38 -9.02 -23.64
N ASP A 115 20.31 -8.74 -24.55
CA ASP A 115 21.68 -9.22 -24.49
C ASP A 115 22.40 -8.49 -23.34
N ARG A 116 22.28 -9.03 -22.12
CA ARG A 116 22.81 -8.43 -20.88
C ARG A 116 24.25 -8.86 -20.61
N ASP A 117 25.10 -8.96 -21.64
CA ASP A 117 26.52 -9.27 -21.41
C ASP A 117 27.31 -8.06 -20.90
N PHE A 118 27.08 -7.73 -19.63
CA PHE A 118 27.80 -6.68 -18.91
C PHE A 118 29.28 -7.04 -18.68
N LYS A 119 29.64 -8.33 -18.68
CA LYS A 119 31.05 -8.75 -18.53
C LYS A 119 31.80 -8.52 -19.83
N GLY A 120 31.22 -8.90 -20.96
CA GLY A 120 31.74 -8.59 -22.30
C GLY A 120 31.90 -7.09 -22.52
N ALA A 121 30.86 -6.31 -22.25
CA ALA A 121 30.91 -4.84 -22.39
C ALA A 121 32.01 -4.20 -21.54
N ARG A 122 32.19 -4.65 -20.28
CA ARG A 122 33.22 -4.12 -19.38
C ARG A 122 34.64 -4.47 -19.85
N LYS A 123 34.83 -5.66 -20.41
CA LYS A 123 36.11 -6.09 -20.97
C LYS A 123 36.49 -5.27 -22.20
N ILE A 124 35.53 -5.05 -23.12
CA ILE A 124 35.73 -4.25 -24.33
C ILE A 124 36.15 -2.82 -23.98
N VAL A 125 35.47 -2.18 -23.03
CA VAL A 125 35.82 -0.80 -22.60
C VAL A 125 37.15 -0.76 -21.85
N GLY A 126 37.46 -1.76 -21.02
CA GLY A 126 38.73 -1.86 -20.30
C GLY A 126 39.96 -2.05 -21.20
N GLU A 127 39.76 -2.68 -22.36
CA GLU A 127 40.78 -2.86 -23.40
C GLU A 127 40.83 -1.68 -24.40
N GLY A 128 40.06 -0.61 -24.17
CA GLY A 128 39.99 0.56 -25.07
C GLY A 128 39.18 0.32 -26.35
N GLY A 129 38.44 -0.79 -26.42
CA GLY A 129 37.57 -1.15 -27.53
C GLY A 129 36.24 -0.40 -27.51
N THR A 130 35.53 -0.44 -28.64
CA THR A 130 34.25 0.27 -28.82
C THR A 130 33.06 -0.67 -28.59
N LEU A 131 32.02 -0.18 -27.91
CA LEU A 131 30.75 -0.91 -27.72
C LEU A 131 29.85 -0.91 -28.95
N TRP A 132 30.24 -0.17 -30.00
CA TRP A 132 29.51 -0.11 -31.25
C TRP A 132 29.52 -1.50 -31.90
N ARG A 133 28.37 -2.17 -31.94
CA ARG A 133 28.19 -3.37 -32.75
C ARG A 133 28.07 -2.95 -34.22
N GLN A 134 28.90 -3.56 -35.07
CA GLN A 134 28.68 -3.51 -36.50
C GLN A 134 27.32 -4.15 -36.81
N ARG A 135 26.48 -3.38 -37.50
CA ARG A 135 25.15 -3.82 -37.92
C ARG A 135 25.35 -4.71 -39.15
N GLU A 136 25.05 -6.00 -39.05
CA GLU A 136 25.24 -6.99 -40.12
C GLU A 136 24.24 -6.83 -41.30
N GLY A 137 23.22 -5.97 -41.13
CA GLY A 137 22.21 -5.70 -42.16
C GLY A 137 22.55 -4.50 -43.05
N SER A 138 22.19 -4.60 -44.34
CA SER A 138 22.20 -3.47 -45.27
C SER A 138 21.30 -2.33 -44.79
N LEU A 139 21.68 -1.09 -45.10
CA LEU A 139 20.87 0.10 -44.80
C LEU A 139 19.45 -0.10 -45.36
N PRO A 140 18.40 0.10 -44.55
CA PRO A 140 17.03 0.08 -45.05
C PRO A 140 16.88 1.10 -46.18
N ASP A 141 16.13 0.74 -47.21
CA ASP A 141 15.90 1.63 -48.36
C ASP A 141 15.33 2.98 -47.90
N SER A 142 15.73 4.05 -48.59
CA SER A 142 15.30 5.43 -48.35
C SER A 142 13.77 5.59 -48.33
N GLU A 143 13.06 4.73 -49.07
CA GLU A 143 11.60 4.63 -49.09
C GLU A 143 11.00 4.23 -47.72
N HIS A 144 11.72 3.48 -46.90
CA HIS A 144 11.25 3.03 -45.58
C HIS A 144 11.16 4.19 -44.57
N PHE A 145 11.98 5.24 -44.74
CA PHE A 145 11.94 6.44 -43.90
C PHE A 145 10.76 7.36 -44.23
N LYS A 146 10.25 7.31 -45.47
CA LYS A 146 9.11 8.15 -45.90
C LYS A 146 7.77 7.69 -45.32
N ARG A 147 7.68 6.47 -44.78
CA ARG A 147 6.43 5.86 -44.26
C ARG A 147 6.26 5.98 -42.74
N GLN A 148 7.20 6.61 -42.03
CA GLN A 148 7.16 6.74 -40.56
C GLN A 148 6.48 8.02 -40.07
N PHE A 149 6.13 8.93 -40.97
CA PHE A 149 5.36 10.15 -40.68
C PHE A 149 4.09 10.16 -41.52
#